data_AF-A0A183BFG1-F1
#
_entry.id   AF-A0A183BFG1-F1
#
_cell.length_a   1.000
_cell.length_b   1.000
_cell.length_c   1.000
_cell.angle_alpha   90.00
_cell.angle_beta   90.00
_cell.angle_gamma   90.00
#
_symmetry.space_group_name_H-M   'P 1'
#
loop_
_entity.id
_entity.type
_entity.pdbx_description
1 polymer ?
#
loop_
_entity_poly.entity_id
_entity_poly.type
_entity_poly.pdbx_seq_one_letter_code
_entity_poly.pdbx_strand_id
1 'polypeptide(L)'
;MNIGCKLTWFLVRLFRYISPEVYYIVPLGGKEVVLIDRISQELKIDRELNVIPPSLQPIPIYGIWGTIRLISGEFNHFSFFVVLKFTVHFIPLESLTSHFRKFRYLLFTLIMLETVLNIEGFYYSTSFDLTHTQQRLADTSPEFKTKSPFERCDPRFTWNHFLLSSWLSSWNKFDYCIPVIQGFVGIIDNPQGGPSTDKHPTIYALISRRSVNRVGTRFNSRGVDQMGNASNTVETEQILDMNGSRFSFVQVIVTNTIFKCLPGTDGFFLLHSLQPGAPLYMVLSV
;
A
#
# COMPACT_ATOMS: atom_id res chain seq x y z
N MET A 1 -16.05 -15.23 6.12
CA MET A 1 -14.93 -14.91 5.20
C MET A 1 -13.94 -16.07 5.27
N ASN A 2 -14.01 -17.00 4.32
CA ASN A 2 -13.18 -18.21 4.27
C ASN A 2 -11.75 -17.84 3.86
N ILE A 3 -10.77 -18.08 4.73
CA ILE A 3 -9.33 -18.02 4.41
C ILE A 3 -8.84 -19.40 3.89
N GLY A 4 -9.69 -20.44 3.95
CA GLY A 4 -9.38 -21.75 3.39
C GLY A 4 -9.54 -21.80 1.87
N CYS A 5 -8.43 -21.75 1.14
CA CYS A 5 -8.06 -22.64 0.02
C CYS A 5 -6.94 -22.02 -0.85
N LYS A 6 -5.79 -22.71 -0.88
CA LYS A 6 -4.79 -22.77 -1.96
C LYS A 6 -4.47 -21.48 -2.75
N LEU A 7 -3.35 -20.85 -2.36
CA LEU A 7 -2.23 -20.48 -3.25
C LEU A 7 -2.56 -19.93 -4.66
N THR A 8 -3.49 -18.98 -4.75
CA THR A 8 -3.60 -18.03 -5.89
C THR A 8 -4.01 -16.66 -5.35
N TRP A 9 -3.13 -16.06 -4.53
CA TRP A 9 -3.40 -14.77 -3.87
C TRP A 9 -3.36 -13.55 -4.80
N PHE A 10 -3.26 -13.76 -6.11
CA PHE A 10 -3.32 -12.71 -7.11
C PHE A 10 -4.42 -13.06 -8.11
N LEU A 11 -5.68 -12.78 -7.75
CA LEU A 11 -6.76 -12.84 -8.73
C LEU A 11 -6.62 -11.65 -9.66
N VAL A 12 -6.42 -11.92 -10.95
CA VAL A 12 -6.49 -10.89 -11.99
C VAL A 12 -7.84 -10.20 -11.85
N ARG A 13 -7.82 -8.89 -11.61
CA ARG A 13 -9.03 -8.09 -11.49
C ARG A 13 -9.23 -7.16 -12.65
N LEU A 14 -8.19 -6.91 -13.42
CA LEU A 14 -8.15 -5.90 -14.45
C LEU A 14 -7.32 -6.42 -15.64
N PHE A 15 -7.70 -6.02 -16.84
CA PHE A 15 -6.89 -6.11 -18.04
C PHE A 15 -6.46 -4.71 -18.44
N ARG A 16 -5.20 -4.59 -18.86
CA ARG A 16 -4.66 -3.37 -19.43
C ARG A 16 -4.36 -3.56 -20.90
N TYR A 17 -4.67 -2.56 -21.70
CA TYR A 17 -4.27 -2.44 -23.09
C TYR A 17 -3.43 -1.17 -23.24
N ILE A 18 -2.40 -1.22 -24.09
CA ILE A 18 -1.44 -0.13 -24.26
C ILE A 18 -1.45 0.31 -25.73
N SER A 19 -1.79 1.58 -25.98
CA SER A 19 -1.51 2.25 -27.25
C SER A 19 -0.42 3.32 -27.05
N PRO A 20 0.13 3.92 -28.11
CA PRO A 20 1.08 5.02 -28.01
C PRO A 20 0.55 6.23 -27.23
N GLU A 21 -0.76 6.48 -27.27
CA GLU A 21 -1.39 7.69 -26.74
C GLU A 21 -2.25 7.43 -25.49
N VAL A 22 -2.74 6.21 -25.27
CA VAL A 22 -3.72 5.91 -24.22
C VAL A 22 -3.44 4.57 -23.57
N TYR A 23 -3.59 4.52 -22.24
CA TYR A 23 -3.79 3.26 -21.51
C TYR A 23 -5.27 2.99 -21.31
N TYR A 24 -5.69 1.77 -21.62
CA TYR A 24 -7.04 1.31 -21.33
C TYR A 24 -6.98 0.31 -20.20
N ILE A 25 -7.79 0.49 -19.16
CA ILE A 25 -7.90 -0.42 -18.03
C ILE A 25 -9.35 -0.90 -17.97
N VAL A 26 -9.53 -2.21 -18.01
CA VAL A 26 -10.84 -2.86 -18.04
C VAL A 26 -10.94 -3.81 -16.87
N PRO A 27 -11.96 -3.72 -16.01
CA PRO A 27 -12.20 -4.72 -14.98
C PRO A 27 -12.62 -6.07 -15.55
N LEU A 28 -12.21 -7.14 -14.89
CA LEU A 28 -12.62 -8.50 -15.23
C LEU A 28 -14.14 -8.60 -15.12
N GLY A 29 -14.81 -8.79 -16.27
CA GLY A 29 -16.27 -8.92 -16.35
C GLY A 29 -17.06 -7.61 -16.27
N GLY A 30 -16.40 -6.45 -16.18
CA GLY A 30 -17.10 -5.16 -16.24
C GLY A 30 -17.26 -4.62 -17.66
N LYS A 31 -18.10 -3.59 -17.79
CA LYS A 31 -18.46 -2.98 -19.08
C LYS A 31 -17.82 -1.62 -19.31
N GLU A 32 -17.17 -1.07 -18.30
CA GLU A 32 -16.56 0.26 -18.35
C GLU A 32 -15.05 0.14 -18.63
N VAL A 33 -14.51 1.13 -19.33
CA VAL A 33 -13.09 1.25 -19.66
C VAL A 33 -12.58 2.54 -19.04
N VAL A 34 -11.47 2.44 -18.32
CA VAL A 34 -10.76 3.61 -17.79
C VAL A 34 -9.66 3.94 -18.78
N LEU A 35 -9.72 5.15 -19.32
CA LEU A 35 -8.76 5.68 -20.27
C LEU A 35 -7.84 6.64 -19.52
N ILE A 36 -6.54 6.43 -19.67
CA ILE A 36 -5.52 7.35 -19.19
C ILE A 36 -4.79 7.87 -20.41
N ASP A 37 -5.07 9.12 -20.76
CA ASP A 37 -4.38 9.81 -21.84
C ASP A 37 -2.92 10.07 -21.44
N ARG A 38 -1.99 9.62 -22.28
CA ARG A 38 -0.55 9.69 -22.04
C ARG A 38 0.02 11.08 -22.29
N ILE A 39 -0.68 11.94 -23.03
CA ILE A 39 -0.29 13.30 -23.38
C ILE A 39 -0.93 14.28 -22.39
N SER A 40 -2.27 14.30 -22.32
CA SER A 40 -3.01 15.24 -21.47
C SER A 40 -3.00 14.84 -19.99
N GLN A 41 -2.68 13.58 -19.67
CA GLN A 41 -2.68 13.03 -18.30
C GLN A 41 -4.06 13.03 -17.64
N GLU A 42 -5.11 13.19 -18.44
CA GLU A 42 -6.49 13.11 -17.97
C GLU A 42 -6.94 11.65 -17.89
N LEU A 43 -7.69 11.37 -16.83
CA LEU A 43 -8.42 10.12 -16.67
C LEU A 43 -9.84 10.33 -17.17
N LYS A 44 -10.27 9.47 -18.10
CA LYS A 44 -11.64 9.44 -18.64
C LYS A 44 -12.23 8.05 -18.43
N ILE A 45 -13.54 7.97 -18.28
CA ILE A 45 -14.26 6.70 -18.16
C ILE A 45 -15.21 6.61 -19.35
N ASP A 46 -15.11 5.51 -20.08
CA ASP A 46 -16.02 5.14 -21.13
C ASP A 46 -16.82 3.90 -20.73
N ARG A 47 -18.03 3.75 -21.27
CA ARG A 47 -18.91 2.59 -21.02
C ARG A 47 -18.93 1.63 -22.21
N GLU A 48 -18.22 1.95 -23.29
CA GLU A 48 -18.13 1.13 -24.48
C GLU A 48 -16.75 0.49 -24.60
N LEU A 49 -16.73 -0.86 -24.65
CA LEU A 49 -15.50 -1.63 -24.84
C LEU A 49 -14.88 -1.45 -26.24
N ASN A 50 -15.68 -1.00 -27.21
CA ASN A 50 -15.28 -0.79 -28.60
C ASN A 50 -14.24 0.34 -28.77
N VAL A 51 -14.06 1.17 -27.74
CA VAL A 51 -13.05 2.24 -27.72
C VAL A 51 -11.63 1.66 -27.67
N ILE A 52 -11.48 0.39 -27.28
CA ILE A 52 -10.19 -0.31 -27.30
C ILE A 52 -9.91 -0.79 -28.73
N PRO A 53 -8.79 -0.36 -29.35
CA PRO A 53 -8.44 -0.83 -30.68
C PRO A 53 -8.29 -2.37 -30.72
N PRO A 54 -8.88 -3.06 -31.70
CA PRO A 54 -8.93 -4.53 -31.74
C PRO A 54 -7.56 -5.19 -31.94
N SER A 55 -6.55 -4.43 -32.36
CA SER A 55 -5.17 -4.91 -32.49
C SER A 55 -4.45 -5.05 -31.15
N LEU A 56 -4.93 -4.42 -30.09
CA LEU A 56 -4.27 -4.41 -28.79
C LEU A 56 -4.54 -5.71 -28.02
N GLN A 57 -3.50 -6.24 -27.39
CA GLN A 57 -3.60 -7.44 -26.58
C GLN A 57 -3.80 -7.10 -25.09
N PRO A 58 -4.68 -7.83 -24.38
CA PRO A 58 -4.88 -7.64 -22.96
C PRO A 58 -3.68 -8.12 -22.15
N ILE A 59 -3.24 -7.31 -21.18
CA ILE A 59 -2.22 -7.67 -20.20
C ILE A 59 -2.91 -7.74 -18.83
N PRO A 60 -2.90 -8.88 -18.13
CA PRO A 60 -3.53 -9.00 -16.82
C PRO A 60 -2.79 -8.16 -15.78
N ILE A 61 -3.55 -7.43 -14.96
CA ILE A 61 -3.04 -6.69 -13.80
C ILE A 61 -3.94 -6.96 -12.59
N TYR A 62 -3.36 -6.91 -11.39
CA TYR A 62 -4.03 -7.32 -10.15
C TYR A 62 -4.71 -6.17 -9.40
N GLY A 63 -4.38 -4.94 -9.77
CA GLY A 63 -4.91 -3.73 -9.17
C GLY A 63 -3.99 -2.55 -9.45
N ILE A 64 -4.46 -1.35 -9.10
CA ILE A 64 -3.70 -0.12 -9.33
C ILE A 64 -3.09 0.36 -8.02
N TRP A 65 -1.78 0.62 -8.02
CA TRP A 65 -1.10 1.19 -6.85
C TRP A 65 -1.15 2.70 -6.81
N GLY A 66 -1.61 3.34 -7.88
CA GLY A 66 -1.79 4.78 -7.98
C GLY A 66 -0.75 5.42 -8.86
N THR A 67 -0.68 6.75 -8.76
CA THR A 67 0.12 7.54 -9.69
C THR A 67 0.96 8.61 -9.05
N ILE A 68 2.08 8.90 -9.70
CA ILE A 68 2.99 9.95 -9.29
C ILE A 68 3.29 10.87 -10.47
N ARG A 69 3.40 12.16 -10.17
CA ARG A 69 3.87 13.17 -11.11
C ARG A 69 5.32 13.47 -10.80
N LEU A 70 6.22 13.17 -11.74
CA LEU A 70 7.64 13.52 -11.59
C LEU A 70 7.92 14.84 -12.32
N ILE A 71 8.73 15.68 -11.70
CA ILE A 71 9.13 16.98 -12.25
C ILE A 71 10.33 16.76 -13.18
N SER A 72 10.19 17.16 -14.45
CA SER A 72 11.29 17.17 -15.42
C SER A 72 11.73 18.62 -15.71
N GLY A 73 12.64 19.16 -14.89
CA GLY A 73 13.28 20.46 -15.12
C GLY A 73 12.46 21.71 -14.77
N GLU A 74 12.95 22.88 -15.21
CA GLU A 74 12.50 24.24 -14.79
C GLU A 74 11.15 24.72 -15.34
N PHE A 75 10.43 23.89 -16.11
CA PHE A 75 9.05 24.16 -16.49
C PHE A 75 8.23 22.93 -16.16
N ASN A 76 7.09 23.10 -15.48
CA ASN A 76 6.09 22.15 -14.99
C ASN A 76 5.65 21.02 -15.97
N HIS A 77 6.59 20.29 -16.56
CA HIS A 77 6.34 19.12 -17.38
C HIS A 77 6.32 17.93 -16.41
N PHE A 78 5.10 17.57 -16.02
CA PHE A 78 4.85 16.41 -15.19
C PHE A 78 4.92 15.17 -16.07
N SER A 79 5.63 14.14 -15.64
CA SER A 79 5.47 12.80 -16.22
C SER A 79 4.60 11.98 -15.27
N PHE A 80 3.58 11.34 -15.83
CA PHE A 80 2.58 10.57 -15.08
C PHE A 80 2.96 9.09 -15.06
N PHE A 81 2.99 8.48 -13.89
CA PHE A 81 3.37 7.08 -13.73
C PHE A 81 2.24 6.30 -13.11
N VAL A 82 1.80 5.21 -13.74
CA VAL A 82 0.92 4.24 -13.08
C VAL A 82 1.79 3.13 -12.53
N VAL A 83 1.81 3.00 -11.19
CA VAL A 83 2.49 1.88 -10.56
C VAL A 83 1.51 0.69 -10.54
N LEU A 84 1.88 -0.38 -11.24
CA LEU A 84 1.17 -1.65 -11.24
C LEU A 84 2.23 -2.68 -10.86
N LYS A 85 2.09 -3.40 -9.74
CA LYS A 85 3.14 -4.36 -9.37
C LYS A 85 3.33 -5.38 -10.50
N PHE A 86 4.61 -5.55 -10.86
CA PHE A 86 5.23 -6.24 -12.01
C PHE A 86 5.45 -5.45 -13.30
N THR A 87 4.96 -4.22 -13.46
CA THR A 87 5.44 -3.35 -14.55
C THR A 87 5.31 -1.87 -14.21
N VAL A 88 6.44 -1.18 -14.05
CA VAL A 88 6.50 0.29 -14.11
C VAL A 88 6.44 0.67 -15.58
N HIS A 89 5.33 1.24 -16.04
CA HIS A 89 5.24 1.72 -17.41
C HIS A 89 5.67 3.18 -17.51
N PHE A 90 6.66 3.40 -18.35
CA PHE A 90 7.21 4.71 -18.64
C PHE A 90 6.37 5.41 -19.73
N ILE A 91 6.00 6.67 -19.48
CA ILE A 91 5.48 7.58 -20.49
C ILE A 91 6.58 8.60 -20.77
N PRO A 92 7.38 8.46 -21.85
CA PRO A 92 8.18 9.56 -22.34
C PRO A 92 7.22 10.61 -22.92
N LEU A 93 7.23 11.81 -22.37
CA LEU A 93 6.78 13.00 -23.09
C LEU A 93 7.87 13.29 -24.14
N GLU A 94 7.54 13.14 -25.43
CA GLU A 94 8.30 13.52 -26.64
C GLU A 94 9.85 13.53 -26.62
N SER A 95 10.45 12.79 -27.56
CA SER A 95 11.84 12.85 -28.05
C SER A 95 12.85 13.58 -27.15
N LEU A 96 13.49 12.83 -26.25
CA LEU A 96 14.50 13.28 -25.29
C LEU A 96 15.83 13.80 -25.89
N THR A 97 15.84 14.30 -27.12
CA THR A 97 17.06 14.60 -27.88
C THR A 97 17.62 16.01 -27.74
N SER A 98 17.04 16.94 -26.97
CA SER A 98 17.58 18.32 -26.96
C SER A 98 18.28 18.79 -25.68
N HIS A 99 18.12 18.13 -24.52
CA HIS A 99 18.69 18.66 -23.26
C HIS A 99 19.20 17.56 -22.31
N PHE A 100 20.46 17.14 -22.47
CA PHE A 100 21.17 16.14 -21.63
C PHE A 100 21.00 16.33 -20.11
N ARG A 101 20.93 17.58 -19.61
CA ARG A 101 20.81 17.84 -18.16
C ARG A 101 19.42 17.53 -17.59
N LYS A 102 18.35 17.69 -18.39
CA LYS A 102 16.95 17.40 -18.00
C LYS A 102 16.70 15.89 -17.90
N PHE A 103 17.23 15.14 -18.87
CA PHE A 103 17.18 13.68 -18.86
C PHE A 103 17.82 13.08 -17.60
N ARG A 104 18.89 13.70 -17.08
CA ARG A 104 19.65 13.16 -15.95
C ARG A 104 18.85 13.15 -14.64
N TYR A 105 18.12 14.22 -14.31
CA TYR A 105 17.31 14.28 -13.08
C TYR A 105 16.14 13.29 -13.14
N LEU A 106 15.44 13.25 -14.28
CA LEU A 106 14.37 12.28 -14.50
C LEU A 106 14.90 10.85 -14.36
N LEU A 107 16.04 10.54 -15.01
CA LEU A 107 16.67 9.23 -14.92
C LEU A 107 17.03 8.86 -13.47
N PHE A 108 17.60 9.79 -12.69
CA PHE A 108 17.87 9.54 -11.27
C PHE A 108 16.60 9.22 -10.48
N THR A 109 15.54 10.00 -10.66
CA THR A 109 14.27 9.75 -9.96
C THR A 109 13.65 8.40 -10.36
N LEU A 110 13.75 8.02 -11.63
CA LEU A 110 13.31 6.71 -12.10
C LEU A 110 14.09 5.57 -11.47
N ILE A 111 15.43 5.67 -11.44
CA ILE A 111 16.29 4.68 -10.80
C ILE A 111 15.94 4.55 -9.31
N MET A 112 15.72 5.68 -8.62
CA MET A 112 15.29 5.67 -7.22
C MET A 112 13.92 5.01 -7.04
N LEU A 113 12.96 5.30 -7.91
CA LEU A 113 11.63 4.70 -7.85
C LEU A 113 11.69 3.19 -8.09
N GLU A 114 12.44 2.76 -9.11
CA GLU A 114 12.67 1.34 -9.40
C GLU A 114 13.35 0.63 -8.22
N THR A 115 14.35 1.28 -7.62
CA THR A 115 15.01 0.77 -6.42
C THR A 115 14.00 0.55 -5.29
N VAL A 116 13.14 1.54 -5.03
CA VAL A 116 12.12 1.45 -3.98
C VAL A 116 11.07 0.39 -4.29
N LEU A 117 10.60 0.28 -5.53
CA LEU A 117 9.59 -0.69 -5.92
C LEU A 117 10.10 -2.14 -5.93
N ASN A 118 11.42 -2.32 -6.06
CA ASN A 118 12.09 -3.61 -5.93
C ASN A 118 12.45 -3.98 -4.48
N ILE A 119 12.20 -3.11 -3.50
CA ILE A 119 12.35 -3.47 -2.08
C ILE A 119 11.33 -4.56 -1.73
N GLU A 120 11.78 -5.57 -1.01
CA GLU A 120 10.90 -6.62 -0.50
C GLU A 120 9.99 -6.11 0.62
N GLY A 121 8.92 -6.87 0.89
CA GLY A 121 8.04 -6.58 2.01
C GLY A 121 6.84 -5.70 1.68
N PHE A 122 6.48 -5.56 0.40
CA PHE A 122 5.19 -4.99 -0.01
C PHE A 122 4.13 -6.08 -0.18
N TYR A 123 3.07 -5.96 0.62
CA TYR A 123 1.94 -6.90 0.63
C TYR A 123 0.63 -6.16 0.40
N TYR A 124 -0.30 -6.84 -0.25
CA TYR A 124 -1.67 -6.38 -0.42
C TYR A 124 -2.60 -7.59 -0.44
N SER A 125 -3.89 -7.34 -0.22
CA SER A 125 -4.93 -8.34 -0.42
C SER A 125 -6.18 -7.66 -0.97
N THR A 126 -6.90 -8.39 -1.82
CA THR A 126 -8.13 -7.92 -2.45
C THR A 126 -9.37 -8.25 -1.63
N SER A 127 -9.24 -9.19 -0.69
CA SER A 127 -10.34 -9.71 0.14
C SER A 127 -10.15 -9.44 1.62
N PHE A 128 -8.91 -9.21 2.06
CA PHE A 128 -8.56 -8.93 3.45
C PHE A 128 -7.93 -7.55 3.56
N ASP A 129 -8.31 -6.77 4.57
CA ASP A 129 -7.71 -5.45 4.80
C ASP A 129 -6.48 -5.58 5.69
N LEU A 130 -5.31 -5.51 5.07
CA LEU A 130 -4.03 -5.59 5.77
C LEU A 130 -3.70 -4.30 6.54
N THR A 131 -4.40 -3.20 6.28
CA THR A 131 -4.09 -1.88 6.87
C THR A 131 -4.67 -1.71 8.26
N HIS A 132 -5.73 -2.47 8.59
CA HIS A 132 -6.37 -2.49 9.90
C HIS A 132 -6.09 -3.78 10.66
N THR A 133 -6.14 -3.69 12.00
CA THR A 133 -6.22 -4.89 12.85
C THR A 133 -7.64 -5.46 12.79
N GLN A 134 -7.78 -6.76 13.04
CA GLN A 134 -9.07 -7.41 13.19
C GLN A 134 -9.89 -6.81 14.33
N GLN A 135 -9.23 -6.39 15.42
CA GLN A 135 -9.88 -5.68 16.52
C GLN A 135 -10.49 -4.36 16.06
N ARG A 136 -9.74 -3.52 15.32
CA ARG A 136 -10.28 -2.27 14.77
C ARG A 136 -11.42 -2.52 13.79
N LEU A 137 -11.30 -3.51 12.92
CA LEU A 137 -12.36 -3.86 11.98
C LEU A 137 -13.62 -4.38 12.68
N ALA A 138 -13.49 -5.05 13.82
CA ALA A 138 -14.62 -5.50 14.61
C ALA A 138 -15.46 -4.30 15.11
N ASP A 139 -14.79 -3.23 15.54
CA ASP A 139 -15.39 -2.02 16.09
C ASP A 139 -15.94 -1.04 15.03
N THR A 140 -15.81 -1.36 13.74
CA THR A 140 -16.32 -0.50 12.65
C THR A 140 -17.77 -0.78 12.29
N SER A 141 -18.46 0.26 11.83
CA SER A 141 -19.86 0.16 11.41
C SER A 141 -20.05 -0.72 10.16
N PRO A 142 -21.24 -1.29 9.93
CA PRO A 142 -21.53 -2.04 8.70
C PRO A 142 -21.28 -1.23 7.42
N GLU A 143 -21.59 0.07 7.43
CA GLU A 143 -21.40 0.98 6.29
C GLU A 143 -19.91 1.15 5.96
N PHE A 144 -19.04 1.15 6.97
CA PHE A 144 -17.59 1.17 6.74
C PHE A 144 -17.12 -0.10 6.01
N LYS A 145 -17.71 -1.26 6.29
CA LYS A 145 -17.36 -2.55 5.69
C LYS A 145 -17.83 -2.68 4.24
N THR A 146 -18.82 -1.87 3.82
CA THR A 146 -19.29 -1.82 2.42
C THR A 146 -18.45 -0.91 1.53
N LYS A 147 -17.60 -0.07 2.11
CA LYS A 147 -16.70 0.81 1.35
C LYS A 147 -15.67 0.00 0.57
N SER A 148 -15.17 0.60 -0.51
CA SER A 148 -14.06 0.02 -1.27
C SER A 148 -12.81 -0.18 -0.38
N PRO A 149 -11.87 -1.07 -0.77
CA PRO A 149 -10.62 -1.26 -0.04
C PRO A 149 -9.85 0.04 0.22
N PHE A 150 -9.85 0.97 -0.74
CA PHE A 150 -9.13 2.23 -0.58
C PHE A 150 -9.84 3.22 0.35
N GLU A 151 -11.16 3.40 0.25
CA GLU A 151 -11.89 4.34 1.11
C GLU A 151 -11.86 3.96 2.59
N ARG A 152 -11.69 2.67 2.88
CA ARG A 152 -11.63 2.14 4.24
C ARG A 152 -10.22 1.84 4.71
N CYS A 153 -9.18 2.08 3.92
CA CYS A 153 -7.81 1.78 4.34
C CYS A 153 -7.36 2.71 5.46
N ASP A 154 -6.46 2.24 6.34
CA ASP A 154 -5.79 3.09 7.31
C ASP A 154 -4.64 3.82 6.59
N PRO A 155 -4.68 5.15 6.44
CA PRO A 155 -3.63 5.90 5.75
C PRO A 155 -2.27 5.74 6.42
N ARG A 156 -2.23 5.48 7.74
CA ARG A 156 -0.98 5.29 8.48
C ARG A 156 -0.22 4.06 8.01
N PHE A 157 -0.91 3.02 7.56
CA PHE A 157 -0.29 1.76 7.14
C PHE A 157 -0.34 1.52 5.63
N THR A 158 -0.87 2.48 4.87
CA THR A 158 -1.01 2.38 3.41
C THR A 158 0.15 3.09 2.73
N TRP A 159 1.18 2.34 2.35
CA TRP A 159 2.41 2.85 1.74
C TRP A 159 2.17 3.68 0.49
N ASN A 160 1.27 3.23 -0.38
CA ASN A 160 0.91 3.90 -1.63
C ASN A 160 -0.26 4.88 -1.49
N HIS A 161 -0.64 5.28 -0.27
CA HIS A 161 -1.79 6.18 -0.08
C HIS A 161 -1.63 7.49 -0.86
N PHE A 162 -0.42 8.07 -0.83
CA PHE A 162 -0.10 9.28 -1.61
C PHE A 162 -0.31 9.05 -3.11
N LEU A 163 0.15 7.91 -3.64
CA LEU A 163 0.00 7.57 -5.06
C LEU A 163 -1.48 7.46 -5.45
N LEU A 164 -2.29 6.81 -4.62
CA LEU A 164 -3.72 6.64 -4.87
C LEU A 164 -4.51 7.95 -4.70
N SER A 165 -4.05 8.85 -3.83
CA SER A 165 -4.75 10.10 -3.54
C SER A 165 -4.85 11.06 -4.74
N SER A 166 -3.90 10.96 -5.68
CA SER A 166 -3.87 11.77 -6.92
C SER A 166 -5.12 11.63 -7.80
N TRP A 167 -5.87 10.54 -7.65
CA TRP A 167 -7.06 10.24 -8.44
C TRP A 167 -8.39 10.49 -7.73
N LEU A 168 -8.35 10.81 -6.43
CA LEU A 168 -9.53 10.94 -5.58
C LEU A 168 -10.56 11.95 -6.09
N SER A 169 -10.10 13.06 -6.66
CA SER A 169 -10.98 14.14 -7.12
C SER A 169 -11.72 13.84 -8.42
N SER A 170 -11.16 12.95 -9.25
CA SER A 170 -11.61 12.74 -10.63
C SER A 170 -12.17 11.34 -10.86
N TRP A 171 -11.96 10.41 -9.92
CA TRP A 171 -12.29 9.02 -10.07
C TRP A 171 -12.89 8.42 -8.79
N ASN A 172 -14.15 7.97 -8.87
CA ASN A 172 -14.87 7.35 -7.76
C ASN A 172 -14.84 5.81 -7.77
N LYS A 173 -14.00 5.17 -8.60
CA LYS A 173 -13.90 3.70 -8.68
C LYS A 173 -12.75 3.17 -7.84
N PHE A 174 -12.87 3.41 -6.54
CA PHE A 174 -11.91 3.00 -5.52
C PHE A 174 -11.74 1.48 -5.40
N ASP A 175 -12.64 0.69 -6.00
CA ASP A 175 -12.58 -0.79 -6.01
C ASP A 175 -11.36 -1.35 -6.74
N TYR A 176 -10.74 -0.56 -7.62
CA TYR A 176 -9.54 -0.92 -8.38
C TYR A 176 -8.24 -0.46 -7.70
N CYS A 177 -8.36 0.49 -6.76
CA CYS A 177 -7.26 1.01 -5.98
C CYS A 177 -6.93 0.00 -4.88
N ILE A 178 -5.71 -0.51 -4.88
CA ILE A 178 -5.28 -1.52 -3.91
C ILE A 178 -4.34 -0.87 -2.89
N PRO A 179 -4.76 -0.76 -1.61
CA PRO A 179 -3.87 -0.39 -0.53
C PRO A 179 -2.76 -1.41 -0.35
N VAL A 180 -1.53 -0.93 -0.26
CA VAL A 180 -0.32 -1.74 -0.09
C VAL A 180 0.29 -1.42 1.27
N ILE A 181 0.59 -2.43 2.06
CA ILE A 181 1.37 -2.29 3.30
C ILE A 181 2.85 -2.55 3.04
N GLN A 182 3.72 -1.95 3.85
CA GLN A 182 5.13 -2.29 3.93
C GLN A 182 5.40 -3.00 5.26
N GLY A 183 6.03 -4.17 5.25
CA GLY A 183 6.28 -4.97 6.45
C GLY A 183 6.42 -6.46 6.15
N PHE A 184 5.58 -7.31 6.75
CA PHE A 184 5.64 -8.76 6.62
C PHE A 184 4.23 -9.38 6.65
N VAL A 185 3.99 -10.42 5.85
CA VAL A 185 2.80 -11.27 5.96
C VAL A 185 3.26 -12.72 5.80
N GLY A 186 3.10 -13.51 6.86
CA GLY A 186 3.32 -14.95 6.84
C GLY A 186 2.05 -15.68 7.25
N ILE A 187 1.67 -16.71 6.50
CA ILE A 187 0.48 -17.51 6.80
C ILE A 187 0.90 -18.98 6.81
N ILE A 188 0.57 -19.67 7.88
CA ILE A 188 0.72 -21.11 8.06
C ILE A 188 -0.68 -21.69 8.11
N ASP A 189 -1.01 -22.49 7.11
CA ASP A 189 -2.25 -23.27 7.07
C ASP A 189 -1.93 -24.70 7.46
N ASN A 190 -2.59 -25.20 8.50
CA ASN A 190 -2.55 -26.61 8.87
C ASN A 190 -3.91 -27.25 8.55
N PRO A 191 -4.10 -27.74 7.31
CA PRO A 191 -5.35 -28.37 6.89
C PRO A 191 -5.52 -29.79 7.45
N GLN A 192 -4.48 -30.39 8.05
CA GLN A 192 -4.52 -31.75 8.62
C GLN A 192 -5.17 -31.78 10.01
N GLY A 193 -6.39 -31.26 10.12
CA GLY A 193 -7.32 -31.71 11.15
C GLY A 193 -7.96 -33.02 10.69
N GLY A 194 -7.36 -34.16 11.03
CA GLY A 194 -7.89 -35.47 10.64
C GLY A 194 -9.16 -35.83 11.41
N PRO A 195 -10.08 -36.61 10.82
CA PRO A 195 -11.35 -37.01 11.47
C PRO A 195 -11.18 -37.85 12.74
N SER A 196 -9.96 -38.25 13.08
CA SER A 196 -9.61 -39.16 14.18
C SER A 196 -8.65 -38.57 15.22
N THR A 197 -8.44 -37.26 15.24
CA THR A 197 -7.63 -36.56 16.26
C THR A 197 -8.33 -35.27 16.66
N ASP A 198 -8.23 -34.83 17.92
CA ASP A 198 -8.66 -33.51 18.43
C ASP A 198 -7.98 -32.30 17.73
N LYS A 199 -7.31 -32.54 16.61
CA LYS A 199 -6.66 -31.53 15.78
C LYS A 199 -7.70 -30.98 14.83
N HIS A 200 -7.98 -29.70 14.99
CA HIS A 200 -8.86 -28.97 14.13
C HIS A 200 -8.08 -28.21 13.06
N PRO A 201 -8.65 -28.00 11.85
CA PRO A 201 -8.01 -27.17 10.83
C PRO A 201 -7.74 -25.79 11.43
N THR A 202 -6.49 -25.36 11.34
CA THR A 202 -6.01 -24.15 11.99
C THR A 202 -5.23 -23.30 11.00
N ILE A 203 -5.53 -22.01 10.92
CA ILE A 203 -4.76 -21.05 10.15
C ILE A 203 -4.12 -20.07 11.14
N TYR A 204 -2.81 -19.92 11.07
CA TYR A 204 -2.06 -18.93 11.82
C TYR A 204 -1.46 -17.92 10.86
N ALA A 205 -1.73 -16.64 11.05
CA ALA A 205 -1.15 -15.56 10.28
C ALA A 205 -0.39 -14.59 11.18
N LEU A 206 0.78 -14.16 10.73
CA LEU A 206 1.56 -13.09 11.32
C LEU A 206 1.65 -11.94 10.31
N ILE A 207 1.09 -10.80 10.68
CA ILE A 207 1.05 -9.59 9.85
C ILE A 207 1.81 -8.48 10.57
N SER A 208 2.87 -7.97 9.97
CA SER A 208 3.53 -6.74 10.43
C SER A 208 3.32 -5.64 9.40
N ARG A 209 2.87 -4.47 9.85
CA ARG A 209 2.66 -3.28 9.03
C ARG A 209 3.40 -2.09 9.62
N ARG A 210 4.25 -1.45 8.82
CA ARG A 210 5.00 -0.26 9.20
C ARG A 210 4.19 0.98 8.88
N SER A 211 4.17 1.91 9.83
CA SER A 211 3.58 3.23 9.62
C SER A 211 4.37 4.04 8.59
N VAL A 212 3.66 4.73 7.71
CA VAL A 212 4.22 5.68 6.73
C VAL A 212 4.55 7.03 7.38
N ASN A 213 3.99 7.29 8.56
CA ASN A 213 4.27 8.52 9.29
C ASN A 213 5.69 8.48 9.87
N ARG A 214 6.40 9.60 9.76
CA ARG A 214 7.75 9.78 10.33
C ARG A 214 8.75 8.68 9.93
N VAL A 215 8.65 8.15 8.71
CA VAL A 215 9.63 7.21 8.16
C VAL A 215 10.97 7.93 7.98
N GLY A 216 12.06 7.32 8.46
CA GLY A 216 13.39 7.87 8.27
C GLY A 216 14.46 7.10 9.02
N THR A 217 15.71 7.32 8.65
CA THR A 217 16.85 6.71 9.32
C THR A 217 16.92 7.14 10.79
N ARG A 218 17.48 6.26 11.62
CA ARG A 218 17.56 6.39 13.09
C ARG A 218 18.18 7.71 13.59
N PHE A 219 18.91 8.44 12.74
CA PHE A 219 19.51 9.74 13.07
C PHE A 219 18.64 10.93 12.67
N ASN A 220 17.70 10.76 11.74
CA ASN A 220 16.89 11.85 11.21
C ASN A 220 15.48 11.94 11.82
N SER A 221 14.92 10.82 12.29
CA SER A 221 13.49 10.74 12.62
C SER A 221 13.14 10.43 14.08
N ARG A 222 14.09 10.27 15.02
CA ARG A 222 13.74 9.93 16.42
C ARG A 222 12.78 10.95 17.07
N GLY A 223 11.94 10.43 17.97
CA GLY A 223 10.97 11.20 18.74
C GLY A 223 9.56 11.13 18.16
N VAL A 224 8.74 12.04 18.65
CA VAL A 224 7.32 12.19 18.32
C VAL A 224 7.15 13.57 17.69
N ASP A 225 6.34 13.69 16.64
CA ASP A 225 5.97 15.00 16.10
C ASP A 225 4.81 15.66 16.85
N GLN A 226 4.48 16.88 16.45
CA GLN A 226 3.38 17.67 17.02
C GLN A 226 2.01 16.96 16.94
N MET A 227 1.87 15.98 16.05
CA MET A 227 0.65 15.18 15.90
C MET A 227 0.68 13.86 16.69
N GLY A 228 1.73 13.61 17.47
CA GLY A 228 1.84 12.39 18.27
C GLY A 228 2.41 11.18 17.52
N ASN A 229 2.87 11.35 16.26
CA ASN A 229 3.39 10.22 15.50
C ASN A 229 4.83 9.87 15.91
N ALA A 230 5.01 8.67 16.46
CA ALA A 230 6.34 8.13 16.74
C ALA A 230 6.99 7.56 15.47
N SER A 231 8.31 7.72 15.37
CA SER A 231 9.07 7.27 14.22
C SER A 231 9.24 5.75 14.11
N ASN A 232 9.17 5.28 12.87
CA ASN A 232 9.24 3.88 12.46
C ASN A 232 8.36 2.96 13.33
N THR A 233 7.13 3.40 13.60
CA THR A 233 6.12 2.60 14.30
C THR A 233 5.76 1.38 13.44
N VAL A 234 5.70 0.20 14.06
CA VAL A 234 5.27 -1.06 13.43
C VAL A 234 4.20 -1.69 14.31
N GLU A 235 3.12 -2.14 13.68
CA GLU A 235 2.14 -3.00 14.33
C GLU A 235 2.36 -4.43 13.84
N THR A 236 2.44 -5.37 14.76
CA THR A 236 2.49 -6.80 14.48
C THR A 236 1.26 -7.46 15.07
N GLU A 237 0.51 -8.16 14.23
CA GLU A 237 -0.73 -8.83 14.56
C GLU A 237 -0.60 -10.33 14.29
N GLN A 238 -0.95 -11.12 15.30
CA GLN A 238 -1.08 -12.57 15.22
C GLN A 238 -2.57 -12.90 15.11
N ILE A 239 -2.96 -13.58 14.04
CA ILE A 239 -4.32 -14.05 13.81
C ILE A 239 -4.33 -15.56 13.86
N LEU A 240 -5.23 -16.12 14.67
CA LEU A 240 -5.46 -17.56 14.77
C LEU A 240 -6.92 -17.85 14.42
N ASP A 241 -7.13 -18.58 13.33
CA ASP A 241 -8.42 -19.17 13.00
C ASP A 241 -8.41 -20.64 13.37
N MET A 242 -9.28 -21.02 14.30
CA MET A 242 -9.44 -22.40 14.76
C MET A 242 -10.89 -22.62 15.16
N ASN A 243 -11.49 -23.73 14.71
CA ASN A 243 -12.88 -24.10 15.09
C ASN A 243 -13.95 -23.05 14.78
N GLY A 244 -13.79 -22.31 13.69
CA GLY A 244 -14.72 -21.23 13.33
C GLY A 244 -14.59 -19.98 14.21
N SER A 245 -13.72 -20.00 15.21
CA SER A 245 -13.35 -18.85 16.02
C SER A 245 -12.10 -18.19 15.46
N ARG A 246 -12.08 -16.85 15.49
CA ARG A 246 -10.93 -16.03 15.10
C ARG A 246 -10.41 -15.25 16.29
N PHE A 247 -9.13 -15.40 16.59
CA PHE A 247 -8.42 -14.64 17.61
C PHE A 247 -7.44 -13.68 16.94
N SER A 248 -7.23 -12.52 17.57
CA SER A 248 -6.34 -11.48 17.10
C SER A 248 -5.57 -10.90 18.28
N PHE A 249 -4.25 -10.91 18.19
CA PHE A 249 -3.36 -10.32 19.19
C PHE A 249 -2.41 -9.33 18.53
N VAL A 250 -2.42 -8.08 18.98
CA VAL A 250 -1.68 -6.97 18.37
C VAL A 250 -0.61 -6.48 19.32
N GLN A 251 0.59 -6.26 18.80
CA GLN A 251 1.71 -5.62 19.49
C GLN A 251 2.21 -4.44 18.66
N VAL A 252 2.56 -3.34 19.35
CA VAL A 252 3.07 -2.12 18.70
C VAL A 252 4.52 -1.91 19.11
N ILE A 253 5.39 -1.72 18.13
CA ILE A 253 6.82 -1.44 18.33
C ILE A 253 7.11 -0.05 17.80
N VAL A 254 7.75 0.79 18.62
CA VAL A 254 8.14 2.16 18.26
C VAL A 254 9.64 2.36 18.47
N THR A 255 10.27 3.18 17.63
CA THR A 255 11.68 3.51 17.84
C THR A 255 11.82 4.49 19.00
N ASN A 256 12.73 4.22 19.94
CA ASN A 256 13.03 5.01 21.15
C ASN A 256 12.49 6.46 21.09
N THR A 257 11.42 6.68 21.85
CA THR A 257 10.72 7.95 22.03
C THR A 257 11.56 8.88 22.91
N ILE A 258 12.72 9.32 22.40
CA ILE A 258 13.41 10.46 22.98
C ILE A 258 12.79 11.68 22.32
N PHE A 259 12.05 12.48 23.08
CA PHE A 259 11.62 13.80 22.62
C PHE A 259 12.86 14.56 22.16
N LYS A 260 12.88 14.96 20.90
CA LYS A 260 13.96 15.80 20.38
C LYS A 260 13.77 17.17 21.01
N CYS A 261 14.54 17.45 22.07
CA CYS A 261 14.71 18.82 22.54
C CYS A 261 15.32 19.60 21.38
N LEU A 262 14.50 20.41 20.69
CA LEU A 262 15.02 21.54 19.94
C LEU A 262 15.60 22.49 20.99
N PRO A 263 16.81 23.05 20.79
CA PRO A 263 17.35 23.99 21.76
C PRO A 263 16.42 25.22 21.82
N GLY A 264 15.82 25.47 23.00
CA GLY A 264 15.04 26.68 23.29
C GLY A 264 13.59 26.52 23.78
N THR A 265 13.12 25.33 24.15
CA THR A 265 11.78 25.18 24.79
C THR A 265 11.90 24.59 26.19
N ASP A 266 11.62 25.41 27.19
CA ASP A 266 11.57 25.02 28.60
C ASP A 266 10.30 24.23 28.92
N GLY A 267 10.51 23.06 29.52
CA GLY A 267 9.49 22.18 30.07
C GLY A 267 9.11 21.04 29.14
N PHE A 268 9.23 19.80 29.61
CA PHE A 268 8.17 18.76 29.61
C PHE A 268 8.72 17.43 30.16
N PHE A 269 7.82 16.66 30.78
CA PHE A 269 8.06 15.55 31.68
C PHE A 269 8.83 14.36 31.07
N LEU A 270 9.90 13.93 31.75
CA LEU A 270 10.62 12.69 31.51
C LEU A 270 9.82 11.51 32.09
N LEU A 271 9.38 10.57 31.24
CA LEU A 271 9.14 9.19 31.69
C LEU A 271 10.50 8.48 31.73
N HIS A 272 11.11 8.45 32.91
CA HIS A 272 12.42 7.86 33.12
C HIS A 272 12.37 6.33 32.97
N SER A 273 13.27 5.78 32.16
CA SER A 273 13.60 4.35 32.15
C SER A 273 14.26 3.98 33.49
N LEU A 274 13.72 2.98 34.19
CA LEU A 274 14.43 2.27 35.25
C LEU A 274 15.32 1.20 34.60
N GLN A 275 16.58 1.56 34.39
CA GLN A 275 17.77 0.74 34.04
C GLN A 275 18.38 0.98 32.63
N PRO A 276 19.72 1.20 32.54
CA PRO A 276 20.44 1.28 31.28
C PRO A 276 20.69 -0.11 30.68
N GLY A 277 20.31 -0.32 29.42
CA GLY A 277 20.78 -1.47 28.61
C GLY A 277 19.74 -2.51 28.20
N ALA A 278 18.49 -2.42 28.67
CA ALA A 278 17.42 -3.34 28.24
C ALA A 278 16.73 -2.84 26.95
N PRO A 279 16.44 -3.72 25.96
CA PRO A 279 15.45 -3.40 24.93
C PRO A 279 14.08 -3.19 25.59
N LEU A 280 13.49 -2.00 25.40
CA LEU A 280 12.16 -1.68 25.92
C LEU A 280 11.10 -2.34 25.03
N TYR A 281 10.49 -3.41 25.53
CA TYR A 281 9.23 -3.94 25.01
C TYR A 281 8.10 -3.21 25.74
N MET A 282 7.48 -2.22 25.10
CA MET A 282 6.21 -1.69 25.60
C MET A 282 5.10 -2.63 25.10
N VAL A 283 4.75 -3.62 25.91
CA VAL A 283 3.51 -4.39 25.71
C VAL A 283 2.37 -3.51 26.20
N LEU A 284 1.79 -2.73 25.30
CA LEU A 284 0.47 -2.13 25.53
C LEU A 284 -0.56 -3.24 25.34
N SER A 285 -0.93 -3.89 26.44
CA SER A 285 -2.18 -4.64 26.52
C SER A 285 -3.32 -3.62 26.42
N VAL A 286 -4.12 -3.67 25.36
CA VAL A 286 -5.45 -3.04 25.34
C VAL A 286 -6.46 -4.13 25.62
#